data_AF-A0A6L8EGS7-F1
#
_entry.id   AF-A0A6L8EGS7-F1
#
_cell.length_a   1.000
_cell.length_b   1.000
_cell.length_c   1.000
_cell.angle_alpha   90.00
_cell.angle_beta   90.00
_cell.angle_gamma   90.00
#
_symmetry.space_group_name_H-M   'P 1'
#
loop_
_entity.id
_entity.type
_entity.pdbx_description
1 polymer ?
#
loop_
_entity_poly.entity_id
_entity_poly.type
_entity_poly.pdbx_seq_one_letter_code
_entity_poly.pdbx_strand_id
1 'polypeptide(L)'
;MRTNPKMMVSTCPDLAIHSVPKLVVSKRVVDPSEKYDPAQEYTLRYRSKKHAELPHVFKFSGGRTSGMLLFTLLENGLLDSARGDVIVFNNTSAEHPDTYRFVQECMVASRSYGIPFFQIEFQTYEDARKGEWTRLPTYRLVNDQPWSNDNQDGFHWRGEVYEELLSWAGYVPNQFKRICTQYLKLEITREFLKDWLSSKPSIPRLGHYGDEARIDPETAWRRHGKNRGGVPKDIFLRKREYSWKRPHYRPEQYFETYHPDWKPFSNSRLEGRAFGGKASFGKGGVEYVAMIGLRADEPQRLERVRSRNDGGGWF
;
A
#
# COMPACT_ATOMS: atom_id res chain seq x y z
N MET A 1 36.45 -10.98 11.77
CA MET A 1 36.54 -10.67 10.32
C MET A 1 35.14 -10.37 9.83
N ARG A 2 34.88 -9.13 9.40
CA ARG A 2 33.57 -8.68 8.90
C ARG A 2 33.45 -9.09 7.44
N THR A 3 32.59 -10.06 7.14
CA THR A 3 32.22 -10.41 5.76
C THR A 3 30.99 -9.60 5.37
N ASN A 4 31.18 -8.59 4.52
CA ASN A 4 30.08 -7.92 3.82
C ASN A 4 29.32 -8.95 2.98
N PRO A 5 27.99 -9.07 3.10
CA PRO A 5 27.22 -9.83 2.13
C PRO A 5 27.26 -9.08 0.79
N LYS A 6 27.87 -9.70 -0.22
CA LYS A 6 27.80 -9.25 -1.61
C LYS A 6 26.35 -9.38 -2.07
N MET A 7 25.69 -8.24 -2.31
CA MET A 7 24.45 -8.21 -3.10
C MET A 7 24.74 -8.78 -4.48
N MET A 8 24.17 -9.94 -4.77
CA MET A 8 24.08 -10.46 -6.12
C MET A 8 22.98 -9.68 -6.82
N VAL A 9 23.35 -8.72 -7.66
CA VAL A 9 22.44 -8.09 -8.61
C VAL A 9 22.14 -9.15 -9.67
N SER A 10 21.09 -9.94 -9.43
CA SER A 10 20.47 -10.76 -10.46
C SER A 10 19.77 -9.81 -11.42
N THR A 11 20.42 -9.49 -12.54
CA THR A 11 19.78 -8.82 -13.67
C THR A 11 18.58 -9.66 -14.09
N CYS A 12 17.38 -9.13 -13.87
CA CYS A 12 16.18 -9.65 -14.50
C CYS A 12 16.48 -9.76 -16.01
N PRO A 13 16.24 -10.92 -16.65
CA PRO A 13 16.47 -11.03 -18.09
C PRO A 13 15.70 -9.91 -18.78
N ASP A 14 16.36 -9.20 -19.69
CA ASP A 14 15.83 -8.08 -20.46
C ASP A 14 14.38 -8.36 -20.88
N LEU A 15 13.43 -7.88 -20.07
CA LEU A 15 12.07 -7.65 -20.52
C LEU A 15 12.24 -6.52 -21.53
N ALA A 16 12.43 -6.91 -22.78
CA ALA A 16 12.38 -6.03 -23.91
C ALA A 16 11.22 -5.08 -23.64
N ILE A 17 11.54 -3.78 -23.60
CA ILE A 17 10.55 -2.72 -23.49
C ILE A 17 9.73 -2.82 -24.78
N HIS A 18 8.82 -3.79 -24.85
CA HIS A 18 7.74 -3.82 -25.80
C HIS A 18 7.05 -2.50 -25.55
N SER A 19 7.05 -1.65 -26.58
CA SER A 19 6.42 -0.33 -26.61
C SER A 19 5.25 -0.33 -25.64
N VAL A 20 5.39 0.38 -24.51
CA VAL A 20 4.36 0.47 -23.47
C VAL A 20 3.03 0.66 -24.20
N PRO A 21 2.05 -0.25 -24.04
CA PRO A 21 0.84 -0.19 -24.83
C PRO A 21 0.22 1.18 -24.64
N LYS A 22 0.24 2.02 -25.68
CA LYS A 22 -0.53 3.26 -25.68
C LYS A 22 -1.97 2.86 -25.48
N LEU A 23 -2.60 3.38 -24.43
CA LEU A 23 -3.97 3.00 -24.13
C LEU A 23 -4.88 3.58 -25.22
N VAL A 24 -5.21 2.76 -26.22
CA VAL A 24 -6.24 3.10 -27.20
C VAL A 24 -7.59 2.97 -26.50
N VAL A 25 -8.09 4.07 -25.94
CA VAL A 25 -9.40 4.13 -25.28
C VAL A 25 -10.48 3.85 -26.32
N SER A 26 -10.94 2.60 -26.42
CA SER A 26 -12.12 2.28 -27.20
C SER A 26 -13.37 2.79 -26.48
N LYS A 27 -14.10 3.66 -27.18
CA LYS A 27 -15.32 4.40 -26.81
C LYS A 27 -16.22 3.78 -25.73
N ARG A 28 -16.72 4.65 -24.84
CA ARG A 28 -18.09 4.54 -24.32
C ARG A 28 -18.87 5.81 -24.68
N VAL A 29 -20.10 5.58 -25.10
CA VAL A 29 -21.03 6.48 -25.79
C VAL A 29 -21.20 7.83 -25.08
N VAL A 30 -20.65 8.86 -25.69
CA VAL A 30 -21.07 10.26 -25.60
C VAL A 30 -21.27 10.68 -27.06
N ASP A 31 -22.38 11.35 -27.36
CA ASP A 31 -22.81 11.91 -28.66
C ASP A 31 -22.28 11.21 -29.95
N PRO A 32 -23.15 10.63 -30.82
CA PRO A 32 -22.74 10.05 -32.11
C PRO A 32 -21.88 10.94 -33.01
N SER A 33 -21.83 12.26 -32.76
CA SER A 33 -21.03 13.23 -33.50
C SER A 33 -19.62 13.49 -32.94
N GLU A 34 -19.31 13.13 -31.68
CA GLU A 34 -17.97 13.31 -31.11
C GLU A 34 -17.02 12.18 -31.55
N LYS A 35 -16.02 12.54 -32.37
CA LYS A 35 -14.91 11.65 -32.76
C LYS A 35 -13.86 11.62 -31.64
N TYR A 36 -13.23 10.46 -31.46
CA TYR A 36 -12.05 10.33 -30.60
C TYR A 36 -10.96 11.26 -31.11
N ASP A 37 -10.57 12.23 -30.29
CA ASP A 37 -9.45 13.12 -30.55
C ASP A 37 -8.23 12.62 -29.75
N PRO A 38 -7.25 11.98 -30.41
CA PRO A 38 -6.01 11.58 -29.74
C PRO A 38 -5.17 12.78 -29.25
N ALA A 39 -5.51 14.02 -29.62
CA ALA A 39 -4.89 15.25 -29.13
C ALA A 39 -5.68 15.91 -27.97
N GLN A 40 -6.74 15.27 -27.46
CA GLN A 40 -7.49 15.82 -26.34
C GLN A 40 -6.62 15.89 -25.08
N GLU A 41 -6.29 17.09 -24.64
CA GLU A 41 -5.59 17.31 -23.37
C GLU A 41 -6.49 16.92 -22.19
N TYR A 42 -6.06 15.94 -21.40
CA TYR A 42 -6.73 15.59 -20.16
C TYR A 42 -6.24 16.51 -19.03
N THR A 43 -7.11 17.41 -18.57
CA THR A 43 -6.81 18.30 -17.43
C THR A 43 -7.51 17.84 -16.16
N LEU A 44 -6.79 17.80 -15.04
CA LEU A 44 -7.38 17.55 -13.73
C LEU A 44 -8.10 18.81 -13.23
N ARG A 45 -9.42 18.69 -13.02
CA ARG A 45 -10.21 19.75 -12.41
C ARG A 45 -10.27 19.55 -10.89
N TYR A 46 -9.56 20.40 -10.17
CA TYR A 46 -9.57 20.38 -8.71
C TYR A 46 -10.73 21.21 -8.15
N ARG A 47 -11.32 20.74 -7.03
CA ARG A 47 -12.29 21.53 -6.25
C ARG A 47 -11.67 22.82 -5.69
N SER A 48 -10.39 22.79 -5.36
CA SER A 48 -9.62 23.94 -4.88
C SER A 48 -8.27 23.97 -5.58
N LYS A 49 -7.82 25.17 -5.99
CA LYS A 49 -6.51 25.35 -6.65
C LYS A 49 -5.36 24.77 -5.82
N LYS A 50 -5.44 24.84 -4.49
CA LYS A 50 -4.40 24.31 -3.59
C LYS A 50 -4.15 22.81 -3.78
N HIS A 51 -5.15 22.04 -4.23
CA HIS A 51 -5.01 20.59 -4.38
C HIS A 51 -4.03 20.21 -5.49
N ALA A 52 -3.81 21.06 -6.49
CA ALA A 52 -2.84 20.80 -7.55
C ALA A 52 -1.39 20.74 -7.02
N GLU A 53 -1.12 21.41 -5.89
CA GLU A 53 0.21 21.49 -5.27
C GLU A 53 0.43 20.39 -4.21
N LEU A 54 -0.61 19.64 -3.85
CA LEU A 54 -0.52 18.59 -2.85
C LEU A 54 0.01 17.29 -3.46
N PRO A 55 0.69 16.43 -2.68
CA PRO A 55 1.03 15.08 -3.13
C PRO A 55 -0.21 14.31 -3.58
N HIS A 56 -0.12 13.63 -4.72
CA HIS A 56 -1.17 12.77 -5.23
C HIS A 56 -0.86 11.32 -4.90
N VAL A 57 -1.73 10.71 -4.10
CA VAL A 57 -1.65 9.30 -3.73
C VAL A 57 -2.64 8.53 -4.58
N PHE A 58 -2.13 7.80 -5.56
CA PHE A 58 -2.95 6.95 -6.39
C PHE A 58 -3.06 5.54 -5.81
N LYS A 59 -4.28 5.21 -5.34
CA LYS A 59 -4.61 3.88 -4.79
C LYS A 59 -4.96 2.93 -5.94
N PHE A 60 -3.95 2.25 -6.46
CA PHE A 60 -4.07 1.32 -7.58
C PHE A 60 -4.63 -0.03 -7.10
N SER A 61 -5.59 -0.61 -7.82
CA SER A 61 -6.26 -1.85 -7.43
C SER A 61 -5.97 -3.03 -8.36
N GLY A 62 -5.14 -2.86 -9.40
CA GLY A 62 -4.86 -3.92 -10.37
C GLY A 62 -6.06 -4.30 -11.26
N GLY A 63 -7.05 -3.43 -11.40
CA GLY A 63 -8.22 -3.64 -12.25
C GLY A 63 -8.27 -2.71 -13.45
N ARG A 64 -9.16 -2.99 -14.41
CA ARG A 64 -9.32 -2.19 -15.65
C ARG A 64 -9.46 -0.68 -15.41
N THR A 65 -10.30 -0.28 -14.46
CA THR A 65 -10.53 1.14 -14.16
C THR A 65 -9.31 1.82 -13.55
N SER A 66 -8.57 1.14 -12.66
CA SER A 66 -7.33 1.69 -12.12
C SER A 66 -6.22 1.70 -13.17
N GLY A 67 -6.18 0.70 -14.05
CA GLY A 67 -5.30 0.68 -15.22
C GLY A 67 -5.52 1.88 -16.13
N MET A 68 -6.75 2.09 -16.57
CA MET A 68 -7.11 3.24 -17.42
C MET A 68 -6.70 4.56 -16.75
N LEU A 69 -7.05 4.75 -15.48
CA LEU A 69 -6.67 5.96 -14.74
C LEU A 69 -5.15 6.13 -14.66
N LEU A 70 -4.40 5.04 -14.41
CA LEU A 70 -2.93 5.08 -14.37
C LEU A 70 -2.37 5.63 -15.68
N PHE A 71 -2.72 5.01 -16.81
CA PHE A 71 -2.17 5.39 -18.09
C PHE A 71 -2.58 6.81 -18.49
N THR A 72 -3.82 7.23 -18.23
CA THR A 72 -4.23 8.62 -18.43
C THR A 72 -3.37 9.59 -17.63
N LEU A 73 -3.09 9.28 -16.36
CA LEU A 73 -2.27 10.13 -15.50
C LEU A 73 -0.81 10.22 -15.97
N LEU A 74 -0.22 9.08 -16.37
CA LEU A 74 1.16 9.01 -16.83
C LEU A 74 1.36 9.69 -18.20
N GLU A 75 0.55 9.33 -19.20
CA GLU A 75 0.68 9.83 -20.57
C GLU A 75 0.44 11.34 -20.69
N ASN A 76 -0.32 11.92 -19.77
CA ASN A 76 -0.59 13.36 -19.72
C ASN A 76 0.30 14.13 -18.72
N GLY A 77 1.31 13.47 -18.12
CA GLY A 77 2.22 14.12 -17.18
C GLY A 77 1.53 14.71 -15.94
N LEU A 78 0.44 14.08 -15.48
CA LEU A 78 -0.39 14.58 -14.38
C LEU A 78 0.14 14.18 -12.99
N LEU A 79 1.08 13.23 -12.95
CA LEU A 79 1.81 12.85 -11.75
C LEU A 79 3.22 13.45 -11.76
N ASP A 80 3.71 13.83 -10.58
CA ASP A 80 5.02 14.43 -10.37
C ASP A 80 5.66 13.86 -9.09
N SER A 81 6.77 13.14 -9.26
CA SER A 81 7.50 12.56 -8.15
C SER A 81 8.14 13.63 -7.24
N ALA A 82 8.52 14.80 -7.76
CA ALA A 82 9.08 15.89 -6.96
C ALA A 82 8.04 16.51 -6.02
N ARG A 83 6.75 16.42 -6.37
CA ARG A 83 5.61 16.80 -5.52
C ARG A 83 5.33 15.80 -4.39
N GLY A 84 5.91 14.59 -4.47
CA GLY A 84 5.65 13.48 -3.54
C GLY A 84 4.53 12.55 -4.00
N ASP A 85 4.17 12.60 -5.30
CA ASP A 85 3.18 11.71 -5.85
C ASP A 85 3.65 10.26 -5.82
N VAL A 86 2.70 9.35 -5.59
CA VAL A 86 3.01 7.93 -5.44
C VAL A 86 1.83 7.07 -5.83
N ILE A 87 2.14 5.95 -6.46
CA ILE A 87 1.20 4.88 -6.76
C ILE A 87 1.41 3.78 -5.72
N VAL A 88 0.31 3.32 -5.13
CA VAL A 88 0.35 2.28 -4.09
C VAL A 88 -0.60 1.17 -4.49
N PHE A 89 -0.07 -0.06 -4.55
CA PHE A 89 -0.86 -1.28 -4.63
C PHE A 89 -0.79 -2.03 -3.29
N ASN A 90 -1.94 -2.32 -2.71
CA ASN A 90 -2.04 -3.10 -1.48
C ASN A 90 -2.15 -4.58 -1.82
N ASN A 91 -1.04 -5.32 -1.70
CA ASN A 91 -1.05 -6.76 -1.91
C ASN A 91 -1.73 -7.47 -0.73
N THR A 92 -2.86 -8.11 -1.02
CA THR A 92 -3.60 -8.93 -0.07
C THR A 92 -3.14 -10.39 -0.04
N SER A 93 -2.19 -10.76 -0.90
CA SER A 93 -1.79 -12.13 -1.28
C SER A 93 -2.91 -13.02 -1.82
N ALA A 94 -4.12 -12.49 -2.02
CA ALA A 94 -5.31 -13.23 -2.43
C ALA A 94 -5.90 -12.71 -3.76
N GLU A 95 -5.10 -12.00 -4.55
CA GLU A 95 -5.51 -11.50 -5.86
C GLU A 95 -5.37 -12.59 -6.93
N HIS A 96 -6.01 -12.40 -8.08
CA HIS A 96 -5.87 -13.31 -9.20
C HIS A 96 -4.42 -13.29 -9.75
N PRO A 97 -3.83 -14.42 -10.20
CA PRO A 97 -2.50 -14.45 -10.79
C PRO A 97 -2.28 -13.42 -11.91
N ASP A 98 -3.28 -13.21 -12.77
CA ASP A 98 -3.19 -12.19 -13.83
C ASP A 98 -3.23 -10.75 -13.30
N THR A 99 -3.82 -10.50 -12.13
CA THR A 99 -3.74 -9.20 -11.45
C THR A 99 -2.31 -8.91 -11.04
N TYR A 100 -1.57 -9.91 -10.53
CA TYR A 100 -0.15 -9.73 -10.21
C TYR A 100 0.67 -9.41 -11.45
N ARG A 101 0.50 -10.17 -12.54
CA ARG A 101 1.19 -9.89 -13.81
C ARG A 101 0.93 -8.46 -14.28
N PHE A 102 -0.34 -8.06 -14.29
CA PHE A 102 -0.74 -6.71 -14.69
C PHE A 102 -0.15 -5.61 -13.78
N VAL A 103 -0.13 -5.82 -12.46
CA VAL A 103 0.50 -4.89 -11.52
C VAL A 103 1.99 -4.74 -11.82
N GLN A 104 2.71 -5.84 -12.08
CA GLN A 104 4.14 -5.77 -12.40
C GLN A 104 4.39 -5.01 -13.71
N GLU A 105 3.60 -5.26 -14.75
CA GLU A 105 3.66 -4.49 -16.00
C GLU A 105 3.43 -2.99 -15.75
N CYS A 106 2.45 -2.63 -14.93
CA CYS A 106 2.19 -1.24 -14.57
C CYS A 106 3.31 -0.62 -13.71
N MET A 107 3.97 -1.39 -12.85
CA MET A 107 5.13 -0.92 -12.08
C MET A 107 6.30 -0.60 -13.02
N VAL A 108 6.59 -1.49 -13.98
CA VAL A 108 7.61 -1.26 -15.01
C VAL A 108 7.28 -0.03 -15.85
N ALA A 109 6.03 0.11 -16.31
CA ALA A 109 5.59 1.29 -17.04
C ALA A 109 5.76 2.56 -16.19
N SER A 110 5.34 2.57 -14.93
CA SER A 110 5.47 3.75 -14.06
C SER A 110 6.92 4.21 -13.89
N ARG A 111 7.87 3.27 -13.81
CA ARG A 111 9.32 3.57 -13.74
C ARG A 111 9.79 4.35 -14.97
N SER A 112 9.31 4.03 -16.18
CA SER A 112 9.71 4.77 -17.39
C SER A 112 9.22 6.22 -17.42
N TYR A 113 8.21 6.55 -16.60
CA TYR A 113 7.74 7.93 -16.39
C TYR A 113 8.36 8.60 -15.16
N GLY A 114 9.26 7.92 -14.44
CA GLY A 114 9.87 8.44 -13.21
C GLY A 114 8.90 8.60 -12.04
N ILE A 115 7.77 7.87 -12.06
CA ILE A 115 6.74 7.93 -11.01
C ILE A 115 6.86 6.71 -10.08
N PRO A 116 7.03 6.94 -8.76
CA PRO A 116 7.12 5.85 -7.79
C PRO A 116 5.85 5.00 -7.73
N PHE A 117 6.04 3.69 -7.87
CA PHE A 117 4.98 2.69 -7.68
C PHE A 117 5.47 1.65 -6.67
N PHE A 118 4.88 1.66 -5.47
CA PHE A 118 5.15 0.66 -4.43
C PHE A 118 4.03 -0.38 -4.30
N GLN A 119 4.46 -1.62 -4.11
CA GLN A 119 3.63 -2.68 -3.60
C GLN A 119 3.87 -2.83 -2.10
N ILE A 120 2.78 -2.86 -1.32
CA ILE A 120 2.85 -3.00 0.14
C ILE A 120 2.00 -4.16 0.64
N GLU A 121 2.48 -4.83 1.69
CA GLU A 121 1.79 -5.94 2.34
C GLU A 121 1.47 -5.62 3.80
N PHE A 122 0.32 -6.11 4.27
CA PHE A 122 0.07 -6.17 5.71
C PHE A 122 1.06 -7.15 6.36
N GLN A 123 1.62 -6.72 7.49
CA GLN A 123 2.44 -7.56 8.34
C GLN A 123 2.15 -7.17 9.79
N THR A 124 2.39 -8.09 10.71
CA THR A 124 2.48 -7.80 12.13
C THR A 124 3.92 -7.84 12.61
N TYR A 125 4.22 -7.05 13.63
CA TYR A 125 5.45 -7.16 14.39
C TYR A 125 5.11 -7.35 15.87
N GLU A 126 6.09 -7.71 16.66
CA GLU A 126 5.94 -7.99 18.07
C GLU A 126 6.54 -6.87 18.91
N ASP A 127 5.75 -6.36 19.85
CA ASP A 127 6.17 -5.31 20.77
C ASP A 127 5.35 -5.37 22.07
N ALA A 128 5.88 -4.74 23.12
CA ALA A 128 5.23 -4.65 24.41
C ALA A 128 4.24 -3.48 24.44
N ARG A 129 2.98 -3.77 24.74
CA ARG A 129 1.94 -2.75 24.95
C ARG A 129 1.44 -2.83 26.38
N LYS A 130 1.67 -1.76 27.15
CA LYS A 130 1.34 -1.69 28.59
C LYS A 130 1.96 -2.85 29.39
N GLY A 131 3.21 -3.21 29.08
CA GLY A 131 3.94 -4.27 29.76
C GLY A 131 3.64 -5.70 29.27
N GLU A 132 2.72 -5.89 28.33
CA GLU A 132 2.41 -7.21 27.74
C GLU A 132 2.85 -7.29 26.29
N TRP A 133 3.57 -8.36 25.93
CA TRP A 133 3.95 -8.66 24.56
C TRP A 133 2.73 -9.01 23.71
N THR A 134 2.64 -8.40 22.53
CA THR A 134 1.55 -8.64 21.58
C THR A 134 2.00 -8.38 20.15
N ARG A 135 1.20 -8.86 19.20
CA ARG A 135 1.35 -8.50 17.79
C ARG A 135 0.67 -7.17 17.49
N LEU A 136 1.40 -6.24 16.87
CA LEU A 136 0.92 -4.95 16.39
C LEU A 136 0.91 -4.95 14.86
N PRO A 137 -0.13 -4.40 14.22
CA PRO A 137 -0.22 -4.33 12.77
C PRO A 137 0.72 -3.25 12.21
N THR A 138 1.27 -3.51 11.03
CA THR A 138 2.09 -2.60 10.24
C THR A 138 1.99 -2.98 8.76
N TYR A 139 2.82 -2.35 7.94
CA TYR A 139 3.02 -2.71 6.54
C TYR A 139 4.50 -3.02 6.29
N ARG A 140 4.79 -3.74 5.20
CA ARG A 140 6.13 -3.85 4.63
C ARG A 140 6.12 -3.52 3.14
N LEU A 141 7.23 -3.02 2.62
CA LEU A 141 7.44 -2.96 1.17
C LEU A 141 7.80 -4.34 0.64
N VAL A 142 7.43 -4.61 -0.61
CA VAL A 142 7.85 -5.81 -1.35
C VAL A 142 8.28 -5.45 -2.77
N ASN A 143 9.18 -6.25 -3.33
CA ASN A 143 9.65 -6.08 -4.70
C ASN A 143 8.69 -6.72 -5.73
N ASP A 144 9.06 -6.63 -7.01
CA ASP A 144 8.28 -7.09 -8.16
C ASP A 144 8.43 -8.60 -8.45
N GLN A 145 9.13 -9.33 -7.58
CA GLN A 145 9.35 -10.76 -7.70
C GLN A 145 8.62 -11.55 -6.60
N PRO A 146 8.16 -12.79 -6.86
CA PRO A 146 7.54 -13.61 -5.84
C PRO A 146 8.48 -13.89 -4.67
N TRP A 147 7.91 -14.01 -3.47
CA TRP A 147 8.63 -14.40 -2.27
C TRP A 147 9.25 -15.80 -2.40
N SER A 148 10.49 -15.95 -1.92
CA SER A 148 11.18 -17.23 -1.76
C SER A 148 12.22 -17.15 -0.64
N ASN A 149 12.87 -18.28 -0.31
CA ASN A 149 13.97 -18.28 0.66
C ASN A 149 15.14 -17.39 0.22
N ASP A 150 15.38 -17.29 -1.09
CA ASP A 150 16.43 -16.46 -1.69
C ASP A 150 15.95 -15.02 -1.97
N ASN A 151 14.63 -14.78 -1.91
CA ASN A 151 14.01 -13.47 -2.13
C ASN A 151 13.00 -13.15 -1.00
N GLN A 152 13.53 -12.79 0.17
CA GLN A 152 12.70 -12.48 1.34
C GLN A 152 11.90 -11.17 1.20
N ASP A 153 12.35 -10.28 0.31
CA ASP A 153 11.67 -9.04 -0.05
C ASP A 153 10.59 -9.22 -1.12
N GLY A 154 10.41 -10.44 -1.63
CA GLY A 154 9.40 -10.75 -2.63
C GLY A 154 7.97 -10.69 -2.12
N PHE A 155 7.03 -10.57 -3.05
CA PHE A 155 5.61 -10.51 -2.74
C PHE A 155 4.99 -11.91 -2.55
N HIS A 156 4.06 -12.01 -1.60
CA HIS A 156 3.25 -13.19 -1.33
C HIS A 156 2.01 -13.23 -2.23
N TRP A 157 1.55 -14.42 -2.61
CA TRP A 157 0.49 -14.59 -3.63
C TRP A 157 -0.42 -15.80 -3.41
N ARG A 158 -0.31 -16.49 -2.27
CA ARG A 158 -1.05 -17.71 -1.92
C ARG A 158 -1.93 -17.54 -0.66
N GLY A 159 -2.34 -16.32 -0.35
CA GLY A 159 -3.20 -15.98 0.78
C GLY A 159 -2.46 -15.71 2.10
N GLU A 160 -1.13 -15.73 2.12
CA GLU A 160 -0.32 -15.63 3.34
C GLU A 160 -0.59 -14.35 4.16
N VAL A 161 -0.76 -13.21 3.48
CA VAL A 161 -1.04 -11.91 4.09
C VAL A 161 -2.48 -11.86 4.63
N TYR A 162 -3.42 -12.48 3.91
CA TYR A 162 -4.81 -12.61 4.34
C TYR A 162 -4.92 -13.48 5.60
N GLU A 163 -4.22 -14.63 5.61
CA GLU A 163 -4.14 -15.53 6.76
C GLU A 163 -3.49 -14.86 7.98
N GLU A 164 -2.45 -14.03 7.76
CA GLU A 164 -1.85 -13.26 8.85
C GLU A 164 -2.85 -12.31 9.50
N LEU A 165 -3.66 -11.60 8.70
CA LEU A 165 -4.73 -10.75 9.21
C LEU A 165 -5.76 -11.55 10.00
N LEU A 166 -6.24 -12.68 9.47
CA LEU A 166 -7.25 -13.50 10.16
C LEU A 166 -6.72 -14.04 11.49
N SER A 167 -5.49 -14.54 11.50
CA SER A 167 -4.81 -15.01 12.70
C SER A 167 -4.59 -13.90 13.72
N TRP A 168 -4.23 -12.69 13.27
CA TRP A 168 -4.05 -11.52 14.14
C TRP A 168 -5.37 -10.89 14.62
N ALA A 169 -6.42 -10.90 13.83
CA ALA A 169 -7.73 -10.40 14.24
C ALA A 169 -8.42 -11.39 15.19
N GLY A 170 -8.32 -12.69 14.89
CA GLY A 170 -9.01 -13.77 15.58
C GLY A 170 -10.46 -13.96 15.13
N TYR A 171 -10.86 -13.34 14.02
CA TYR A 171 -12.19 -13.45 13.42
C TYR A 171 -12.15 -13.19 11.92
N VAL A 172 -13.12 -13.72 11.18
CA VAL A 172 -13.28 -13.54 9.74
C VAL A 172 -14.04 -12.25 9.42
N PRO A 173 -13.77 -11.61 8.27
CA PRO A 173 -14.52 -10.43 7.85
C PRO A 173 -16.01 -10.72 7.72
N ASN A 174 -16.83 -9.73 8.04
CA ASN A 174 -18.27 -9.74 7.77
C ASN A 174 -18.75 -8.33 7.37
N GLN A 175 -20.05 -8.21 7.07
CA GLN A 175 -20.63 -6.95 6.60
C GLN A 175 -20.42 -5.78 7.57
N PHE A 176 -20.44 -6.04 8.88
CA PHE A 176 -20.23 -5.04 9.93
C PHE A 176 -18.74 -4.85 10.26
N LYS A 177 -17.96 -5.92 10.25
CA LYS A 177 -16.54 -5.97 10.58
C LYS A 177 -15.70 -6.18 9.32
N ARG A 178 -15.53 -5.10 8.56
CA ARG A 178 -14.78 -5.06 7.29
C ARG A 178 -13.27 -4.99 7.50
N ILE A 179 -12.69 -5.95 8.21
CA ILE A 179 -11.27 -5.95 8.59
C ILE A 179 -10.33 -5.95 7.39
N CYS A 180 -10.70 -6.59 6.29
CA CYS A 180 -9.88 -6.59 5.09
C CYS A 180 -9.74 -5.18 4.53
N THR A 181 -10.84 -4.42 4.45
CA THR A 181 -10.78 -3.02 4.02
C THR A 181 -9.98 -2.17 5.00
N GLN A 182 -10.18 -2.37 6.31
CA GLN A 182 -9.50 -1.58 7.32
C GLN A 182 -7.98 -1.87 7.30
N TYR A 183 -7.56 -3.11 7.47
CA TYR A 183 -6.17 -3.47 7.71
C TYR A 183 -5.38 -3.85 6.47
N LEU A 184 -6.00 -4.37 5.40
CA LEU A 184 -5.28 -4.68 4.15
C LEU A 184 -5.30 -3.53 3.16
N LYS A 185 -6.01 -2.42 3.42
CA LYS A 185 -6.11 -1.30 2.48
C LYS A 185 -5.90 0.05 3.15
N LEU A 186 -6.72 0.39 4.15
CA LEU A 186 -6.71 1.75 4.70
C LEU A 186 -5.56 2.00 5.67
N GLU A 187 -5.46 1.23 6.75
CA GLU A 187 -4.48 1.44 7.83
C GLU A 187 -3.04 1.24 7.34
N ILE A 188 -2.78 0.21 6.53
CA ILE A 188 -1.42 -0.03 6.01
C ILE A 188 -0.98 1.05 5.01
N THR A 189 -1.89 1.53 4.16
CA THR A 189 -1.59 2.67 3.28
C THR A 189 -1.36 3.92 4.10
N ARG A 190 -2.14 4.14 5.16
CA ARG A 190 -1.93 5.28 6.06
C ARG A 190 -0.55 5.23 6.71
N GLU A 191 -0.14 4.09 7.25
CA GLU A 191 1.21 3.94 7.83
C GLU A 191 2.32 4.10 6.78
N PHE A 192 2.14 3.55 5.58
CA PHE A 192 3.05 3.78 4.46
C PHE A 192 3.19 5.28 4.13
N LEU A 193 2.07 5.99 4.01
CA LEU A 193 2.08 7.41 3.69
C LEU A 193 2.73 8.26 4.78
N LYS A 194 2.68 7.83 6.05
CA LYS A 194 3.41 8.53 7.12
C LYS A 194 4.92 8.48 6.90
N ASP A 195 5.42 7.32 6.48
CA ASP A 195 6.84 7.14 6.21
C ASP A 195 7.22 7.81 4.88
N TRP A 196 6.43 7.60 3.82
CA TRP A 196 6.62 8.22 2.49
C TRP A 196 6.65 9.74 2.59
N LEU A 197 5.59 10.39 3.05
CA LEU A 197 5.47 11.85 3.07
C LEU A 197 6.36 12.54 4.12
N SER A 198 7.16 11.77 4.86
CA SER A 198 8.26 12.33 5.66
C SER A 198 9.48 12.72 4.82
N SER A 199 9.53 12.32 3.54
CA SER A 199 10.65 12.54 2.60
C SER A 199 11.98 11.94 3.08
N LYS A 200 11.93 10.94 3.96
CA LYS A 200 13.10 10.20 4.41
C LYS A 200 13.43 9.05 3.46
N PRO A 201 14.72 8.70 3.29
CA PRO A 201 15.12 7.59 2.42
C PRO A 201 14.76 6.21 2.98
N SER A 202 14.62 6.08 4.30
CA SER A 202 14.40 4.80 4.96
C SER A 202 13.12 4.77 5.79
N ILE A 203 12.58 3.56 5.87
CA ILE A 203 11.50 3.12 6.74
C ILE A 203 12.16 2.45 7.95
N PRO A 204 11.97 2.97 9.17
CA PRO A 204 12.64 2.42 10.34
C PRO A 204 12.12 1.03 10.70
N ARG A 205 13.03 0.22 11.27
CA ARG A 205 12.71 -1.06 11.92
C ARG A 205 11.64 -0.85 13.01
N LEU A 206 10.72 -1.81 13.15
CA LEU A 206 9.76 -1.87 14.25
C LEU A 206 9.80 -3.23 14.95
N GLY A 207 9.44 -3.25 16.23
CA GLY A 207 9.39 -4.46 17.06
C GLY A 207 10.69 -4.76 17.79
N HIS A 208 10.67 -5.82 18.59
CA HIS A 208 11.82 -6.17 19.41
C HIS A 208 13.03 -6.65 18.60
N TYR A 209 14.19 -6.58 19.22
CA TYR A 209 15.49 -6.97 18.66
C TYR A 209 15.88 -8.43 18.95
N GLY A 210 14.98 -9.20 19.54
CA GLY A 210 15.20 -10.61 19.85
C GLY A 210 14.79 -11.53 18.69
N ASP A 211 15.43 -12.68 18.60
CA ASP A 211 15.16 -13.69 17.55
C ASP A 211 14.04 -14.67 17.92
N GLU A 212 13.58 -14.63 19.18
CA GLU A 212 12.51 -15.48 19.70
C GLU A 212 11.28 -14.67 20.08
N ALA A 213 10.10 -15.28 19.88
CA ALA A 213 8.83 -14.74 20.36
C ALA A 213 8.88 -14.52 21.88
N ARG A 214 8.44 -13.34 22.32
CA ARG A 214 8.23 -12.93 23.71
C ARG A 214 6.78 -13.04 24.16
N ILE A 215 5.83 -13.27 23.23
CA ILE A 215 4.43 -13.52 23.56
C ILE A 215 4.31 -14.80 24.39
N ASP A 216 3.83 -14.67 25.61
CA ASP A 216 3.41 -15.82 26.43
C ASP A 216 1.99 -16.27 26.06
N PRO A 217 1.79 -17.49 25.52
CA PRO A 217 0.48 -18.00 25.14
C PRO A 217 -0.52 -18.05 26.29
N GLU A 218 -0.06 -18.31 27.53
CA GLU A 218 -0.93 -18.38 28.71
C GLU A 218 -1.47 -17.00 29.09
N THR A 219 -0.60 -15.99 29.10
CA THR A 219 -1.00 -14.59 29.30
C THR A 219 -1.97 -14.13 28.20
N ALA A 220 -1.68 -14.46 26.94
CA ALA A 220 -2.57 -14.13 25.81
C ALA A 220 -3.96 -14.77 25.95
N TRP A 221 -4.02 -16.04 26.38
CA TRP A 221 -5.26 -16.76 26.66
C TRP A 221 -6.02 -16.16 27.85
N ARG A 222 -5.35 -15.89 28.96
CA ARG A 222 -5.96 -15.25 30.14
C ARG A 222 -6.60 -13.91 29.78
N ARG A 223 -5.94 -13.12 28.93
CA ARG A 223 -6.48 -11.86 28.40
C ARG A 223 -7.72 -12.08 27.52
N HIS A 224 -7.75 -13.13 26.70
CA HIS A 224 -8.94 -13.50 25.93
C HIS A 224 -10.14 -13.74 26.84
N GLY A 225 -9.97 -14.51 27.91
CA GLY A 225 -11.01 -14.75 28.91
C GLY A 225 -11.47 -13.47 29.62
N LYS A 226 -10.54 -12.61 30.06
CA LYS A 226 -10.86 -11.30 30.65
C LYS A 226 -11.69 -10.41 29.73
N ASN A 227 -11.49 -10.51 28.42
CA ASN A 227 -12.25 -9.81 27.39
C ASN A 227 -13.54 -10.53 26.97
N ARG A 228 -14.07 -11.42 27.82
CA ARG A 228 -15.30 -12.22 27.58
C ARG A 228 -15.21 -13.12 26.35
N GLY A 229 -14.00 -13.57 26.01
CA GLY A 229 -13.78 -14.54 24.95
C GLY A 229 -14.27 -15.94 25.37
N GLY A 230 -15.11 -16.56 24.55
CA GLY A 230 -15.72 -17.87 24.84
C GLY A 230 -15.17 -19.03 24.01
N VAL A 231 -14.10 -18.83 23.26
CA VAL A 231 -13.51 -19.88 22.40
C VAL A 231 -12.63 -20.78 23.26
N PRO A 232 -12.70 -22.12 23.18
CA PRO A 232 -11.78 -23.02 23.89
C PRO A 232 -10.29 -22.70 23.66
N LYS A 233 -9.45 -22.96 24.67
CA LYS A 233 -8.03 -22.57 24.68
C LYS A 233 -7.25 -23.14 23.48
N ASP A 234 -7.44 -24.42 23.17
CA ASP A 234 -6.82 -25.10 22.04
C ASP A 234 -7.16 -24.43 20.71
N ILE A 235 -8.44 -24.07 20.51
CA ILE A 235 -8.89 -23.37 19.31
C ILE A 235 -8.32 -21.95 19.26
N PHE A 236 -8.29 -21.24 20.39
CA PHE A 236 -7.68 -19.91 20.47
C PHE A 236 -6.22 -19.95 20.05
N LEU A 237 -5.42 -20.85 20.64
CA LEU A 237 -3.99 -20.96 20.35
C LEU A 237 -3.74 -21.33 18.88
N ARG A 238 -4.45 -22.33 18.36
CA ARG A 238 -4.35 -22.72 16.93
C ARG A 238 -4.66 -21.55 15.99
N LYS A 239 -5.68 -20.75 16.32
CA LYS A 239 -6.05 -19.57 15.51
C LYS A 239 -5.02 -18.44 15.56
N ARG A 240 -4.12 -18.40 16.53
CA ARG A 240 -3.06 -17.38 16.64
C ARG A 240 -1.71 -17.84 16.10
N GLU A 241 -1.54 -19.15 15.93
CA GLU A 241 -0.28 -19.79 15.59
C GLU A 241 0.36 -19.18 14.34
N TYR A 242 -0.43 -18.94 13.29
CA TYR A 242 0.09 -18.43 12.04
C TYR A 242 0.74 -17.05 12.23
N SER A 243 0.04 -16.08 12.81
CA SER A 243 0.59 -14.73 13.04
C SER A 243 1.70 -14.68 14.09
N TRP A 244 1.75 -15.61 15.04
CA TRP A 244 2.86 -15.70 16.01
C TRP A 244 4.14 -16.29 15.41
N LYS A 245 4.03 -17.07 14.32
CA LYS A 245 5.18 -17.59 13.55
C LYS A 245 5.70 -16.63 12.48
N ARG A 246 4.99 -15.51 12.24
CA ARG A 246 5.45 -14.47 11.29
C ARG A 246 6.60 -13.67 11.91
N PRO A 247 7.47 -13.03 11.10
CA PRO A 247 8.64 -12.33 11.60
C PRO A 247 8.30 -11.39 12.76
N HIS A 248 9.11 -11.42 13.83
CA HIS A 248 8.87 -10.67 15.06
C HIS A 248 9.05 -9.15 14.93
N TYR A 249 9.64 -8.72 13.83
CA TYR A 249 9.94 -7.32 13.56
C TYR A 249 9.61 -6.99 12.11
N ARG A 250 9.40 -5.70 11.86
CA ARG A 250 9.50 -5.15 10.51
C ARG A 250 10.95 -4.71 10.29
N PRO A 251 11.66 -5.21 9.27
CA PRO A 251 13.03 -4.78 9.01
C PRO A 251 13.08 -3.29 8.67
N GLU A 252 14.27 -2.69 8.79
CA GLU A 252 14.51 -1.40 8.13
C GLU A 252 14.50 -1.61 6.61
N GLN A 253 13.85 -0.72 5.87
CA GLN A 253 13.71 -0.81 4.41
C GLN A 253 14.07 0.55 3.79
N TYR A 254 14.65 0.56 2.59
CA TYR A 254 14.98 1.78 1.88
C TYR A 254 14.11 1.92 0.62
N PHE A 255 13.60 3.11 0.34
CA PHE A 255 12.76 3.32 -0.84
C PHE A 255 13.50 3.02 -2.15
N GLU A 256 14.80 3.33 -2.21
CA GLU A 256 15.68 3.03 -3.37
C GLU A 256 15.79 1.54 -3.68
N THR A 257 15.65 0.66 -2.68
CA THR A 257 15.67 -0.80 -2.90
C THR A 257 14.46 -1.27 -3.72
N TYR A 258 13.31 -0.60 -3.57
CA TYR A 258 12.06 -0.95 -4.27
C TYR A 258 11.78 -0.04 -5.48
N HIS A 259 12.47 1.11 -5.55
CA HIS A 259 12.43 2.05 -6.65
C HIS A 259 13.81 2.72 -6.82
N PRO A 260 14.74 2.16 -7.62
CA PRO A 260 16.14 2.62 -7.70
C PRO A 260 16.32 4.09 -8.05
N ASP A 261 15.43 4.66 -8.87
CA ASP A 261 15.48 6.07 -9.26
C ASP A 261 14.83 7.03 -8.26
N TRP A 262 14.51 6.53 -7.06
CA TRP A 262 13.86 7.34 -6.03
C TRP A 262 14.76 8.50 -5.58
N LYS A 263 14.13 9.66 -5.35
CA LYS A 263 14.78 10.86 -4.83
C LYS A 263 13.90 11.49 -3.74
N PRO A 264 14.49 12.12 -2.72
CA PRO A 264 13.72 12.94 -1.78
C PRO A 264 12.92 14.02 -2.52
N PHE A 265 11.70 14.29 -2.05
CA PHE A 265 10.81 15.25 -2.70
C PHE A 265 11.24 16.68 -2.41
N SER A 266 11.03 17.59 -3.37
CA SER A 266 11.19 19.04 -3.19
C SER A 266 9.82 19.70 -3.06
N ASN A 267 9.08 19.38 -1.99
CA ASN A 267 7.77 19.98 -1.74
C ASN A 267 7.76 20.78 -0.43
N SER A 268 7.76 22.10 -0.54
CA SER A 268 7.73 23.03 0.59
C SER A 268 6.49 22.89 1.49
N ARG A 269 5.40 22.31 0.99
CA ARG A 269 4.20 22.01 1.79
C ARG A 269 4.44 20.89 2.80
N LEU A 270 5.44 20.04 2.60
CA LEU A 270 5.82 18.95 3.48
C LEU A 270 6.85 19.36 4.55
N GLU A 271 7.52 20.49 4.36
CA GLU A 271 8.56 20.98 5.28
C GLU A 271 8.01 21.19 6.70
N GLY A 272 8.73 20.65 7.69
CA GLY A 272 8.36 20.74 9.10
C GLY A 272 7.08 19.99 9.51
N ARG A 273 6.41 19.26 8.59
CA ARG A 273 5.19 18.51 8.88
C ARG A 273 5.42 17.06 9.31
N ALA A 274 6.66 16.59 9.20
CA ALA A 274 7.11 15.32 9.76
C ALA A 274 7.63 15.54 11.20
N PHE A 275 7.01 14.85 12.17
CA PHE A 275 7.45 14.84 13.56
C PHE A 275 8.00 13.46 13.92
N GLY A 276 9.17 13.40 14.55
CA GLY A 276 9.81 12.12 14.89
C GLY A 276 10.08 11.21 13.68
N GLY A 277 10.13 11.78 12.47
CA GLY A 277 10.34 11.02 11.25
C GLY A 277 9.11 10.39 10.61
N LYS A 278 7.91 10.75 11.06
CA LYS A 278 6.65 10.37 10.41
C LYS A 278 5.83 11.61 10.09
N ALA A 279 5.19 11.63 8.93
CA ALA A 279 4.17 12.63 8.64
C ALA A 279 2.99 12.45 9.61
N SER A 280 2.42 13.57 10.05
CA SER A 280 1.16 13.59 10.79
C SER A 280 0.02 13.90 9.83
N PHE A 281 -1.14 13.27 10.02
CA PHE A 281 -2.37 13.59 9.29
C PHE A 281 -3.40 14.15 10.26
N GLY A 282 -4.17 15.16 9.84
CA GLY A 282 -5.11 15.84 10.72
C GLY A 282 -5.00 17.36 10.64
N LYS A 283 -5.62 18.05 11.60
CA LYS A 283 -5.49 19.51 11.73
C LYS A 283 -4.01 19.88 11.92
N GLY A 284 -3.45 20.63 10.98
CA GLY A 284 -2.04 21.02 11.00
C GLY A 284 -1.05 19.95 10.52
N GLY A 285 -1.54 18.79 10.04
CA GLY A 285 -0.72 17.75 9.43
C GLY A 285 -0.48 17.96 7.94
N VAL A 286 0.12 16.95 7.31
CA VAL A 286 0.26 16.84 5.85
C VAL A 286 -1.11 16.58 5.22
N GLU A 287 -1.43 17.35 4.17
CA GLU A 287 -2.56 17.12 3.29
C GLU A 287 -2.08 16.42 2.01
N TYR A 288 -2.91 15.56 1.42
CA TYR A 288 -2.65 14.90 0.14
C TYR A 288 -3.95 14.68 -0.62
N VAL A 289 -3.88 14.47 -1.94
CA VAL A 289 -5.01 14.14 -2.80
C VAL A 289 -5.05 12.64 -3.02
N ALA A 290 -6.11 11.97 -2.56
CA ALA A 290 -6.33 10.57 -2.87
C ALA A 290 -6.97 10.42 -4.26
N MET A 291 -6.28 9.76 -5.19
CA MET A 291 -6.83 9.41 -6.49
C MET A 291 -7.38 7.98 -6.48
N ILE A 292 -8.61 7.80 -6.99
CA ILE A 292 -9.31 6.51 -7.04
C ILE A 292 -10.03 6.39 -8.39
N GLY A 293 -9.82 5.29 -9.09
CA GLY A 293 -10.56 4.97 -10.32
C GLY A 293 -12.00 4.58 -10.02
N LEU A 294 -12.95 5.35 -10.54
CA LEU A 294 -14.39 5.06 -10.47
C LEU A 294 -14.96 4.94 -11.88
N ARG A 295 -15.90 4.02 -12.07
CA ARG A 295 -16.59 3.88 -13.35
C ARG A 295 -17.78 4.84 -13.40
N ALA A 296 -17.97 5.47 -14.55
CA ALA A 296 -19.10 6.38 -14.78
C ALA A 296 -20.46 5.66 -14.67
N ASP A 297 -20.52 4.36 -15.00
CA ASP A 297 -21.73 3.54 -14.92
C ASP A 297 -22.00 2.95 -13.53
N GLU A 298 -21.31 3.41 -12.48
CA GLU A 298 -21.58 3.07 -11.08
C GLU A 298 -22.13 4.29 -10.30
N PRO A 299 -23.33 4.82 -10.63
CA PRO A 299 -23.83 6.11 -10.12
C PRO A 299 -23.95 6.13 -8.59
N GLN A 300 -24.44 5.04 -7.99
CA GLN A 300 -24.54 4.92 -6.52
C GLN A 300 -23.17 4.93 -5.82
N ARG A 301 -22.11 4.46 -6.49
CA ARG A 301 -20.75 4.51 -5.95
C ARG A 301 -20.20 5.93 -6.04
N LEU A 302 -20.43 6.63 -7.15
CA LEU A 302 -20.06 8.03 -7.32
C LEU A 302 -20.72 8.92 -6.25
N GLU A 303 -22.02 8.75 -6.03
CA GLU A 303 -22.76 9.50 -5.03
C GLU A 303 -22.25 9.23 -3.60
N ARG A 304 -22.00 7.97 -3.26
CA ARG A 304 -21.41 7.60 -1.95
C ARG A 304 -20.01 8.18 -1.73
N VAL A 305 -19.21 8.33 -2.78
CA VAL A 305 -17.88 8.95 -2.68
C VAL A 305 -18.02 10.46 -2.52
N ARG A 306 -18.93 11.09 -3.27
CA ARG A 306 -19.20 12.54 -3.16
C ARG A 306 -19.69 12.91 -1.76
N SER A 307 -20.70 12.21 -1.24
CA SER A 307 -21.28 12.50 0.07
C SER A 307 -20.31 12.33 1.23
N ARG A 308 -19.34 11.40 1.12
CA ARG A 308 -18.28 11.24 2.13
C ARG A 308 -17.32 12.43 2.18
N ASN A 309 -16.97 12.99 1.01
CA ASN A 309 -16.08 14.14 0.92
C ASN A 309 -16.72 15.43 1.45
N ASP A 310 -18.05 15.53 1.40
CA ASP A 310 -18.79 16.70 1.89
C ASP A 310 -19.08 16.62 3.40
N GLY A 311 -19.03 15.41 3.99
CA GLY A 311 -19.29 15.16 5.42
C GLY A 311 -18.10 15.27 6.37
N GLY A 312 -16.95 15.81 5.92
CA GLY A 312 -15.75 15.97 6.77
C GLY A 312 -15.10 14.65 7.25
N GLY A 313 -15.49 13.51 6.66
CA GLY A 313 -14.93 12.21 6.97
C GLY A 313 -13.56 12.05 6.32
N TRP A 314 -12.50 12.03 7.15
CA TRP A 314 -11.12 11.79 6.74
C TRP A 314 -10.97 10.52 5.89
N PHE A 315 -10.19 10.60 4.82
CA PHE A 315 -9.63 9.47 4.08
C PHE A 315 -8.11 9.34 4.28
#